data_AF-A0A840CUT1-F1
#
_entry.id   AF-A0A840CUT1-F1
#
_cell.length_a   1.000
_cell.length_b   1.000
_cell.length_c   1.000
_cell.angle_alpha   90.00
_cell.angle_beta   90.00
_cell.angle_gamma   90.00
#
_symmetry.space_group_name_H-M   'P 1'
#
loop_
_entity.id
_entity.type
_entity.pdbx_description
1 polymer ?
#
loop_
_entity_poly.entity_id
_entity_poly.type
_entity_poly.pdbx_seq_one_letter_code
_entity_poly.pdbx_strand_id
1 'polypeptide(L)'
;MNVKDYRKLGKRSSKYRNKKTGKYDSKKESERAGQLKLMEQQGLISNLKEQVPFLLIPAQYDEIPVQLKTKLKLKKVCIEKSCSYYADFTYNDNCNNKELVVEDAKGVKTEAYRIKKKLMFQIYGIKIKET
;
A
#
# COMPACT_ATOMS: atom_id res chain seq x y z
N MET A 1 21.35 -34.49 -13.69
CA MET A 1 21.21 -33.47 -12.63
C MET A 1 19.77 -33.48 -12.14
N ASN A 2 19.55 -33.49 -10.82
CA ASN A 2 18.24 -33.81 -10.22
C ASN A 2 17.43 -32.51 -9.94
N VAL A 3 16.10 -32.60 -9.90
CA VAL A 3 15.16 -31.48 -9.59
C VAL A 3 15.49 -30.79 -8.26
N LYS A 4 16.15 -31.51 -7.33
CA LYS A 4 16.65 -30.96 -6.07
C LYS A 4 17.79 -29.93 -6.25
N ASP A 5 18.57 -30.05 -7.32
CA ASP A 5 19.71 -29.17 -7.60
C ASP A 5 19.25 -27.78 -8.11
N TYR A 6 18.12 -27.73 -8.83
CA TYR A 6 17.49 -26.46 -9.27
C TYR A 6 17.01 -25.59 -8.11
N ARG A 7 16.58 -26.19 -6.99
CA ARG A 7 16.11 -25.43 -5.81
C ARG A 7 17.22 -24.70 -5.05
N LYS A 8 18.49 -25.11 -5.21
CA LYS A 8 19.63 -24.44 -4.55
C LYS A 8 20.13 -23.20 -5.31
N LEU A 9 19.90 -23.12 -6.62
CA LEU A 9 20.32 -21.99 -7.48
C LEU A 9 19.39 -20.76 -7.39
N GLY A 10 18.26 -20.85 -6.68
CA GLY A 10 17.16 -19.88 -6.73
C GLY A 10 16.97 -18.98 -5.50
N LYS A 11 17.85 -18.98 -4.49
CA LYS A 11 17.74 -17.99 -3.38
C LYS A 11 18.27 -16.63 -3.85
N ARG A 12 17.49 -15.96 -4.72
CA ARG A 12 17.68 -14.52 -4.96
C ARG A 12 17.54 -13.81 -3.62
N SER A 13 18.59 -13.12 -3.18
CA SER A 13 18.45 -12.16 -2.08
C SER A 13 17.30 -11.21 -2.43
N SER A 14 16.47 -10.84 -1.43
CA SER A 14 15.46 -9.80 -1.65
C SER A 14 16.11 -8.62 -2.37
N LYS A 15 15.40 -7.97 -3.30
CA LYS A 15 15.94 -6.92 -4.18
C LYS A 15 16.73 -5.83 -3.42
N TYR A 16 16.43 -5.66 -2.13
CA TYR A 16 17.06 -4.69 -1.22
C TYR A 16 17.84 -5.31 -0.05
N ARG A 17 18.03 -6.63 -0.01
CA ARG A 17 18.70 -7.37 1.08
C ARG A 17 18.14 -7.08 2.50
N ASN A 18 16.91 -6.58 2.60
CA ASN A 18 16.26 -6.32 3.89
C ASN A 18 16.05 -7.63 4.66
N LYS A 19 16.39 -7.61 5.96
CA LYS A 19 16.05 -8.68 6.91
C LYS A 19 14.65 -8.41 7.44
N LYS A 20 13.70 -9.30 7.13
CA LYS A 20 12.36 -9.27 7.74
C LYS A 20 12.50 -9.38 9.25
N THR A 21 11.77 -8.56 9.98
CA THR A 21 11.82 -8.50 11.44
C THR A 21 10.41 -8.69 11.97
N GLY A 22 10.10 -9.88 12.47
CA GLY A 22 8.75 -10.25 12.89
C GLY A 22 7.74 -10.09 11.75
N LYS A 23 6.73 -9.23 11.94
CA LYS A 23 5.67 -8.93 10.96
C LYS A 23 6.02 -7.87 9.91
N TYR A 24 7.16 -7.20 10.04
CA TYR A 24 7.53 -6.06 9.19
C TYR A 24 8.53 -6.45 8.09
N ASP A 25 8.47 -5.73 6.96
CA ASP A 25 9.32 -6.00 5.79
C ASP A 25 10.74 -5.46 5.97
N SER A 26 10.93 -4.53 6.91
CA SER A 26 12.24 -4.01 7.29
C SER A 26 12.41 -3.75 8.79
N LYS A 27 13.67 -3.67 9.25
CA LYS A 27 14.02 -3.27 10.62
C LYS A 27 13.53 -1.86 10.94
N LYS A 28 13.64 -0.94 9.96
CA LYS A 28 13.19 0.46 10.08
C LYS A 28 11.69 0.56 10.34
N GLU A 29 10.88 -0.18 9.60
CA GLU A 29 9.44 -0.25 9.84
C GLU A 29 9.11 -0.80 11.23
N SER A 30 9.82 -1.85 11.66
CA SER A 30 9.62 -2.42 13.00
C SER A 30 9.94 -1.44 14.11
N GLU A 31 11.05 -0.71 13.99
CA GLU A 31 11.44 0.32 14.95
C GLU A 31 10.44 1.47 14.95
N ARG A 32 10.00 1.93 13.77
CA ARG A 32 9.05 3.03 13.65
C ARG A 32 7.68 2.67 14.19
N ALA A 33 7.20 1.46 13.93
CA ALA A 33 5.95 0.96 14.49
C ALA A 33 6.01 0.88 16.03
N GLY A 34 7.16 0.50 16.60
CA GLY A 34 7.37 0.53 18.05
C GLY A 34 7.26 1.94 18.62
N GLN A 35 7.87 2.93 17.96
CA GLN A 35 7.77 4.35 18.36
C GLN A 35 6.33 4.85 18.29
N LEU A 36 5.63 4.61 17.19
CA LEU A 36 4.24 5.07 17.01
C LEU A 36 3.31 4.47 18.08
N LYS A 37 3.49 3.18 18.42
CA LYS A 37 2.72 2.55 19.51
C LYS A 37 2.98 3.20 20.86
N LEU A 38 4.23 3.54 21.16
CA LEU A 38 4.56 4.26 22.40
C LEU A 38 3.92 5.67 22.40
N MET A 39 3.97 6.37 21.27
CA MET A 39 3.31 7.68 21.13
C MET A 39 1.79 7.60 21.30
N GLU A 40 1.16 6.52 20.81
CA GLU A 40 -0.27 6.28 21.01
C GLU A 40 -0.59 6.02 22.50
N GLN A 41 0.23 5.20 23.18
CA GLN A 41 0.10 4.96 24.61
C GLN A 41 0.26 6.23 25.45
N GLN A 42 1.13 7.15 25.02
CA GLN A 42 1.34 8.45 25.66
C GLN A 42 0.25 9.48 25.29
N GLY A 43 -0.70 9.14 24.41
CA GLY A 43 -1.77 10.03 23.98
C GLY A 43 -1.33 11.12 22.99
N LEU A 44 -0.10 11.06 22.46
CA LEU A 44 0.41 12.02 21.46
C LEU A 44 -0.26 11.81 20.09
N ILE A 45 -0.61 10.56 19.78
CA ILE A 45 -1.36 10.19 18.58
C ILE A 45 -2.54 9.30 18.96
N SER A 46 -3.49 9.14 18.05
CA SER A 46 -4.61 8.22 18.22
C SER A 46 -4.98 7.51 16.92
N ASN A 47 -5.74 6.42 17.01
CA ASN A 47 -6.23 5.64 15.87
C ASN A 47 -5.11 5.12 14.97
N LEU A 48 -4.01 4.65 15.56
CA LEU A 48 -2.91 4.07 14.79
C LEU A 48 -3.38 2.83 14.03
N LYS A 49 -3.22 2.85 12.72
CA LYS A 49 -3.50 1.73 11.81
C LYS A 49 -2.31 1.48 10.92
N GLU A 50 -2.11 0.23 10.56
CA GLU A 50 -1.04 -0.22 9.67
C GLU A 50 -1.63 -0.71 8.33
N GLN A 51 -0.89 -0.56 7.23
CA GLN A 51 -1.24 -1.10 5.90
C GLN A 51 -2.62 -0.65 5.38
N VAL A 52 -2.93 0.64 5.52
CA VAL A 52 -4.25 1.20 5.17
C VAL A 52 -4.36 1.45 3.66
N PRO A 53 -5.38 0.88 2.97
CA PRO A 53 -5.61 1.13 1.56
C PRO A 53 -6.34 2.45 1.32
N PHE A 54 -5.86 3.21 0.33
CA PHE A 54 -6.47 4.40 -0.22
C PHE A 54 -6.74 4.16 -1.71
N LEU A 55 -8.01 4.21 -2.13
CA LEU A 55 -8.41 4.00 -3.52
C LEU A 55 -8.11 5.26 -4.35
N LEU A 56 -7.12 5.19 -5.24
CA LEU A 56 -6.75 6.32 -6.08
C LEU A 56 -7.53 6.36 -7.39
N ILE A 57 -7.65 5.20 -8.04
CA ILE A 57 -8.37 5.08 -9.30
C ILE A 57 -9.33 3.91 -9.14
N PRO A 58 -10.66 4.11 -9.28
CA PRO A 58 -11.61 3.01 -9.24
C PRO A 58 -11.41 2.09 -10.45
N ALA A 59 -11.84 0.84 -10.32
CA ALA A 59 -11.87 -0.08 -11.45
C ALA A 59 -12.83 0.45 -12.52
N GLN A 60 -12.41 0.37 -13.79
CA GLN A 60 -13.19 0.81 -14.94
C GLN A 60 -13.81 -0.39 -15.62
N TYR A 61 -15.08 -0.26 -16.00
CA TYR A 61 -15.87 -1.33 -16.58
C TYR A 61 -16.50 -0.87 -17.88
N ASP A 62 -16.72 -1.81 -18.77
CA ASP A 62 -17.46 -1.62 -20.01
C ASP A 62 -18.54 -2.68 -20.16
N GLU A 63 -19.53 -2.43 -21.01
CA GLU A 63 -20.65 -3.33 -21.27
C GLU A 63 -20.57 -3.89 -22.68
N ILE A 64 -20.17 -5.16 -22.77
CA ILE A 64 -20.01 -5.83 -24.06
C ILE A 64 -21.26 -6.66 -24.36
N PRO A 65 -21.86 -6.53 -25.55
CA PRO A 65 -22.96 -7.39 -25.96
C PRO A 65 -22.47 -8.83 -26.16
N VAL A 66 -23.09 -9.76 -25.44
CA VAL A 66 -22.85 -11.20 -25.54
C VAL A 66 -24.11 -11.85 -26.10
N GLN A 67 -23.98 -12.50 -27.25
CA GLN A 67 -25.05 -13.27 -27.85
C GLN A 67 -25.28 -14.55 -27.04
N LEU A 68 -26.48 -14.72 -26.50
CA LEU A 68 -26.98 -15.97 -25.97
C LEU A 68 -27.82 -16.69 -27.02
N LYS A 69 -28.14 -17.96 -26.77
CA LYS A 69 -28.95 -18.79 -27.70
C LYS A 69 -30.29 -18.15 -28.08
N THR A 70 -30.89 -17.35 -27.18
CA THR A 70 -32.23 -16.78 -27.36
C THR A 70 -32.28 -15.26 -27.31
N LYS A 71 -31.19 -14.56 -26.96
CA LYS A 71 -31.16 -13.08 -26.84
C LYS A 71 -29.76 -12.49 -26.79
N LEU A 72 -29.65 -11.20 -27.09
CA LEU A 72 -28.46 -10.40 -26.79
C LEU A 72 -28.48 -9.96 -25.33
N LYS A 73 -27.37 -10.13 -24.60
CA LYS A 73 -27.23 -9.69 -23.20
C LYS A 73 -25.99 -8.83 -23.05
N LEU A 74 -26.14 -7.64 -22.46
CA LEU A 74 -24.99 -6.83 -22.06
C LEU A 74 -24.30 -7.47 -20.85
N LYS A 75 -23.00 -7.71 -20.98
CA LYS A 75 -22.14 -8.24 -19.91
C LYS A 75 -21.18 -7.15 -19.48
N LYS A 76 -21.23 -6.80 -18.19
CA LYS A 76 -20.26 -5.92 -17.56
C LYS A 76 -18.90 -6.62 -17.44
N VAL A 77 -17.86 -6.03 -18.02
CA VAL A 77 -16.49 -6.55 -18.04
C VAL A 77 -15.55 -5.49 -17.45
N CYS A 78 -14.61 -5.91 -16.62
CA CYS A 78 -13.58 -5.02 -16.06
C CYS A 78 -12.49 -4.79 -17.13
N ILE A 79 -12.27 -3.52 -17.50
CA ILE A 79 -11.25 -3.13 -18.48
C ILE A 79 -9.95 -2.81 -17.76
N GLU A 80 -10.02 -1.94 -16.75
CA GLU A 80 -8.87 -1.54 -15.94
C GLU A 80 -9.14 -1.80 -14.46
N LYS A 81 -8.15 -2.40 -13.79
CA LYS A 81 -8.25 -2.67 -12.35
C LYS A 81 -8.13 -1.38 -11.55
N SER A 82 -8.67 -1.40 -10.33
CA SER A 82 -8.46 -0.31 -9.40
C SER A 82 -6.98 -0.16 -9.05
N CYS A 83 -6.57 1.09 -8.85
CA CYS A 83 -5.25 1.42 -8.34
C CYS A 83 -5.40 1.99 -6.94
N SER A 84 -4.86 1.28 -5.95
CA SER A 84 -4.80 1.74 -4.57
C SER A 84 -3.37 2.07 -4.14
N TYR A 85 -3.26 2.99 -3.20
CA TYR A 85 -2.07 3.24 -2.40
C TYR A 85 -2.23 2.56 -1.05
N TYR A 86 -1.19 1.88 -0.58
CA TYR A 86 -1.18 1.22 0.73
C TYR A 86 -0.17 1.96 1.59
N ALA A 87 -0.67 2.62 2.64
CA ALA A 87 0.17 3.34 3.57
C ALA A 87 0.69 2.41 4.66
N ASP A 88 1.97 2.52 5.01
CA ASP A 88 2.54 1.72 6.11
C ASP A 88 1.86 2.06 7.44
N PHE A 89 1.66 3.35 7.73
CA PHE A 89 1.03 3.83 8.95
C PHE A 89 0.07 4.99 8.70
N THR A 90 -1.04 5.00 9.44
CA THR A 90 -1.95 6.16 9.50
C THR A 90 -2.36 6.40 10.94
N TYR A 91 -2.42 7.65 11.37
CA TYR A 91 -2.83 8.01 12.73
C TYR A 91 -3.31 9.47 12.77
N ASN A 92 -4.04 9.84 13.81
CA ASN A 92 -4.40 11.23 14.07
C ASN A 92 -3.36 11.85 15.01
N ASP A 93 -2.82 13.00 14.62
CA ASP A 93 -1.88 13.75 15.46
C ASP A 93 -2.64 14.59 16.48
N ASN A 94 -2.67 14.16 17.74
CA ASN A 94 -3.41 14.86 18.78
C ASN A 94 -2.79 16.22 19.13
N CYS A 95 -1.51 16.42 18.80
CA CYS A 95 -0.81 17.68 19.05
C CYS A 95 -1.15 18.74 17.99
N ASN A 96 -1.49 18.30 16.76
CA ASN A 96 -1.77 19.17 15.62
C ASN A 96 -3.23 19.02 15.16
N ASN A 97 -4.17 19.51 15.99
CA ASN A 97 -5.60 19.57 15.67
C ASN A 97 -6.25 18.24 15.23
N LYS A 98 -5.68 17.09 15.64
CA LYS A 98 -6.13 15.74 15.26
C LYS A 98 -6.11 15.49 13.75
N GLU A 99 -5.19 16.12 13.02
CA GLU A 99 -5.03 15.89 11.58
C GLU A 99 -4.64 14.43 11.28
N LEU A 100 -5.23 13.86 10.23
CA LEU A 100 -4.87 12.53 9.75
C LEU A 100 -3.49 12.57 9.09
N VAL A 101 -2.52 11.93 9.72
CA VAL A 101 -1.17 11.74 9.18
C VAL A 101 -1.08 10.39 8.50
N VAL A 102 -0.57 10.40 7.27
CA VAL A 102 -0.20 9.19 6.52
C VAL A 102 1.32 9.16 6.42
N GLU A 103 1.93 8.16 7.06
CA GLU A 103 3.37 7.98 7.11
C GLU A 103 3.78 6.68 6.39
N ASP A 104 4.86 6.76 5.62
CA ASP A 104 5.31 5.68 4.75
C ASP A 104 6.84 5.67 4.64
N ALA A 105 7.45 4.53 4.93
CA ALA A 105 8.90 4.39 4.94
C ALA A 105 9.38 4.16 3.52
N LYS A 106 10.18 5.09 2.97
CA LYS A 106 10.61 5.02 1.57
C LYS A 106 12.09 5.31 1.40
N GLY A 107 12.84 4.26 1.08
CA GLY A 107 14.23 4.37 0.64
C GLY A 107 14.34 4.81 -0.83
N VAL A 108 13.82 4.01 -1.77
CA VAL A 108 13.88 4.30 -3.21
C VAL A 108 12.52 4.75 -3.71
N LYS A 109 12.44 5.99 -4.20
CA LYS A 109 11.22 6.54 -4.78
C LYS A 109 11.11 6.11 -6.24
N THR A 110 10.20 5.18 -6.51
CA THR A 110 9.87 4.76 -7.88
C THR A 110 8.94 5.76 -8.56
N GLU A 111 8.90 5.76 -9.89
CA GLU A 111 7.95 6.60 -10.65
C GLU A 111 6.50 6.30 -10.28
N ALA A 112 6.16 5.01 -10.10
CA ALA A 112 4.84 4.60 -9.64
C ALA A 112 4.49 5.21 -8.26
N TYR A 113 5.45 5.22 -7.32
CA TYR A 113 5.25 5.87 -6.03
C TYR A 113 5.04 7.38 -6.17
N ARG A 114 5.85 8.06 -6.99
CA ARG A 114 5.73 9.50 -7.25
C ARG A 114 4.34 9.87 -7.78
N ILE A 115 3.82 9.09 -8.73
CA ILE A 115 2.47 9.28 -9.28
C ILE A 115 1.41 9.04 -8.20
N LYS A 116 1.49 7.92 -7.47
CA LYS A 116 0.52 7.63 -6.40
C LYS A 116 0.54 8.67 -5.28
N LYS A 117 1.70 9.22 -4.92
CA LYS A 117 1.84 10.31 -3.95
C LYS A 117 1.15 11.60 -4.43
N LYS A 118 1.30 11.95 -5.72
CA LYS A 118 0.57 13.07 -6.32
C LYS A 118 -0.94 12.85 -6.28
N LEU A 119 -1.40 11.64 -6.63
CA LEU A 119 -2.82 11.28 -6.57
C LEU A 119 -3.38 11.28 -5.15
N MET A 120 -2.62 10.83 -4.16
CA MET A 120 -3.00 10.93 -2.74
C MET A 120 -3.30 12.37 -2.35
N PHE A 121 -2.43 13.30 -2.73
CA PHE A 121 -2.65 14.72 -2.45
C PHE A 121 -3.84 15.27 -3.25
N GLN A 122 -3.97 14.93 -4.53
CA GLN A 122 -5.05 15.43 -5.38
C GLN A 122 -6.44 14.96 -4.93
N ILE A 123 -6.57 13.68 -4.56
CA ILE A 123 -7.86 13.05 -4.26
C ILE A 123 -8.26 13.24 -2.80
N TYR A 124 -7.29 13.07 -1.88
CA TYR A 124 -7.55 13.08 -0.45
C TYR A 124 -7.08 14.35 0.25
N GLY A 125 -6.32 15.23 -0.42
CA GLY A 125 -5.69 16.39 0.21
C GLY A 125 -4.53 16.04 1.16
N ILE A 126 -4.14 14.76 1.23
CA ILE A 126 -3.17 14.27 2.21
C ILE A 126 -1.75 14.35 1.66
N LYS A 127 -0.85 15.02 2.40
CA LYS A 127 0.58 15.01 2.13
C LYS A 127 1.23 13.85 2.90
N ILE A 128 1.81 12.91 2.16
CA ILE A 128 2.48 11.74 2.74
C ILE A 128 3.79 12.17 3.41
N LYS A 129 3.95 11.78 4.68
CA LYS A 129 5.19 11.93 5.44
C LYS A 129 6.11 10.75 5.13
N GLU A 130 7.26 11.04 4.54
CA GLU A 130 8.27 10.03 4.18
C GLU A 130 9.30 9.89 5.30
N THR A 131 9.64 8.65 5.66
CA THR A 131 10.71 8.29 6.62
C THR A 131 11.76 7.33 6.04
#